data_AF-A0A836RL88-F1
#
_entry.id   AF-A0A836RL88-F1
#
_cell.length_a   1.000
_cell.length_b   1.000
_cell.length_c   1.000
_cell.angle_alpha   90.00
_cell.angle_beta   90.00
_cell.angle_gamma   90.00
#
_symmetry.space_group_name_H-M   'P 1'
#
loop_
_entity.id
_entity.type
_entity.pdbx_description
1 polymer ?
#
loop_
_entity_poly.entity_id
_entity_poly.type
_entity_poly.pdbx_seq_one_letter_code
_entity_poly.pdbx_strand_id
1 'polypeptide(L)'
;MSEENVSTSGLIAESIKALKDPKAYFAAMPTSGGFGAPIMKALFYGVIAGVFGFIWSVLGFSALGGLSTMFGGGAGIMVLIGSIIGALIGLFIGGVIILIISAICGGDTNYEANIRVTASLMVISPVSSAFGFLYGISFILGSIIALLINLYGIWMLFHALNGSLKAKPSTAKVVSIVIGVVYIIFFFIGLGTAKLAEKYPTMMENPNSEEMAEMAKSIAGKIGGEEAEKAVAEAMDGQEGFSLETSGGDVIEAPTLTQLVQSLGELDSDEEFCILSKGEDFIQTAYSEKGFIVQYKDATGQYESSELLGQPTVIMIFSTYLNGDDSWKQSAQWEKMQ
;
A
#
# COMPACT_ATOMS: atom_id res chain seq x y z
N MET A 1 -15.25 -37.23 10.73
CA MET A 1 -14.41 -36.17 10.14
C MET A 1 -13.15 -36.85 9.64
N SER A 2 -13.04 -37.08 8.34
CA SER A 2 -11.78 -37.53 7.74
C SER A 2 -10.95 -36.29 7.45
N GLU A 3 -9.88 -36.09 8.21
CA GLU A 3 -8.82 -35.15 7.84
C GLU A 3 -8.31 -35.56 6.46
N GLU A 4 -8.68 -34.79 5.43
CA GLU A 4 -8.08 -34.92 4.12
C GLU A 4 -6.62 -34.49 4.28
N ASN A 5 -5.72 -35.46 4.40
CA ASN A 5 -4.28 -35.23 4.53
C ASN A 5 -3.80 -34.44 3.30
N VAL A 6 -3.71 -33.12 3.43
CA VAL A 6 -3.16 -32.23 2.40
C VAL A 6 -1.67 -32.56 2.26
N SER A 7 -1.34 -33.43 1.31
CA SER A 7 0.04 -33.80 1.01
C SER A 7 0.72 -32.70 0.18
N THR A 8 2.00 -32.45 0.46
CA THR A 8 2.83 -31.50 -0.31
C THR A 8 2.89 -31.84 -1.79
N SER A 9 2.98 -33.12 -2.14
CA SER A 9 2.92 -33.61 -3.52
C SER A 9 1.59 -33.29 -4.20
N GLY A 10 0.47 -33.40 -3.48
CA GLY A 10 -0.85 -32.99 -3.96
C GLY A 10 -0.92 -31.50 -4.24
N LEU A 11 -0.42 -30.66 -3.33
CA LEU A 11 -0.36 -29.21 -3.51
C LEU A 11 0.47 -28.82 -4.74
N ILE A 12 1.62 -29.45 -4.96
CA ILE A 12 2.46 -29.20 -6.15
C ILE A 12 1.72 -29.59 -7.43
N ALA A 13 1.09 -30.77 -7.46
CA ALA A 13 0.36 -31.24 -8.63
C ALA A 13 -0.80 -30.30 -8.99
N GLU A 14 -1.57 -29.86 -7.99
CA GLU A 14 -2.61 -28.86 -8.17
C GLU A 14 -2.07 -27.52 -8.68
N SER A 15 -0.95 -27.07 -8.13
CA SER A 15 -0.29 -25.82 -8.54
C SER A 15 0.12 -25.86 -10.01
N ILE A 16 0.75 -26.96 -10.44
CA ILE A 16 1.13 -27.18 -11.84
C ILE A 16 -0.13 -27.21 -12.72
N LYS A 17 -1.21 -27.85 -12.26
CA LYS A 17 -2.47 -27.90 -13.01
C LYS A 17 -3.09 -26.51 -13.14
N ALA A 18 -3.15 -25.73 -12.07
CA ALA A 18 -3.62 -24.35 -12.09
C ALA A 18 -2.79 -23.48 -13.04
N LEU A 19 -1.47 -23.65 -13.05
CA LEU A 19 -0.56 -22.90 -13.92
C LEU A 19 -0.54 -23.37 -15.38
N LYS A 20 -0.81 -24.63 -15.70
CA LYS A 20 -0.76 -25.14 -17.09
C LYS A 20 -2.11 -25.20 -17.76
N ASP A 21 -3.17 -25.44 -17.00
CA ASP A 21 -4.55 -25.53 -17.49
C ASP A 21 -5.52 -24.91 -16.47
N PRO A 22 -5.48 -23.58 -16.28
CA PRO A 22 -6.35 -22.91 -15.31
C PRO A 22 -7.82 -23.09 -15.64
N LYS A 23 -8.19 -23.15 -16.93
CA LYS A 23 -9.59 -23.36 -17.33
C LYS A 23 -10.12 -24.67 -16.76
N ALA A 24 -9.43 -25.79 -16.97
CA ALA A 24 -9.88 -27.08 -16.44
C ALA A 24 -9.74 -27.14 -14.91
N TYR A 25 -8.70 -26.52 -14.35
CA TYR A 25 -8.49 -26.48 -12.90
C TYR A 25 -9.63 -25.77 -12.18
N PHE A 26 -9.91 -24.51 -12.54
CA PHE A 26 -10.92 -23.70 -11.88
C PHE A 26 -12.35 -24.22 -12.16
N ALA A 27 -12.59 -24.87 -13.29
CA ALA A 27 -13.88 -25.52 -13.54
C ALA A 27 -14.16 -26.70 -12.58
N ALA A 28 -13.11 -27.38 -12.09
CA ALA A 28 -13.22 -28.62 -11.33
C ALA A 28 -12.92 -28.46 -9.82
N MET A 29 -12.38 -27.31 -9.38
CA MET A 29 -11.98 -27.14 -7.99
C MET A 29 -13.19 -27.07 -7.04
N PRO A 30 -13.09 -27.61 -5.82
CA PRO A 30 -14.14 -27.46 -4.81
C PRO A 30 -14.30 -26.01 -4.37
N THR A 31 -15.55 -25.55 -4.28
CA THR A 31 -15.92 -24.21 -3.77
C THR A 31 -16.41 -24.23 -2.32
N SER A 32 -16.45 -25.40 -1.68
CA SER A 32 -16.83 -25.59 -0.27
C SER A 32 -15.98 -26.68 0.41
N GLY A 33 -16.04 -26.76 1.74
CA GLY A 33 -15.31 -27.73 2.57
C GLY A 33 -14.48 -27.12 3.72
N GLY A 34 -14.78 -25.89 4.14
CA GLY A 34 -14.09 -25.16 5.21
C GLY A 34 -12.83 -24.39 4.77
N PHE A 35 -12.17 -23.70 5.71
CA PHE A 35 -11.02 -22.83 5.42
C PHE A 35 -9.65 -23.51 5.51
N GLY A 36 -9.59 -24.77 5.96
CA GLY A 36 -8.32 -25.49 6.16
C GLY A 36 -7.47 -25.60 4.90
N ALA A 37 -8.04 -26.07 3.79
CA ALA A 37 -7.32 -26.23 2.54
C ALA A 37 -6.80 -24.89 1.95
N PRO A 38 -7.59 -23.80 1.91
CA PRO A 38 -7.09 -22.47 1.55
C PRO A 38 -5.94 -21.96 2.43
N ILE A 39 -6.02 -22.12 3.75
CA ILE A 39 -4.97 -21.69 4.68
C ILE A 39 -3.69 -22.48 4.42
N MET A 40 -3.78 -23.80 4.25
CA MET A 40 -2.63 -24.65 3.93
C MET A 40 -1.97 -24.26 2.60
N LYS A 41 -2.76 -23.91 1.58
CA LYS A 41 -2.24 -23.39 0.30
C LYS A 41 -1.49 -22.07 0.50
N ALA A 42 -2.09 -21.12 1.22
CA ALA A 42 -1.45 -19.84 1.49
C ALA A 42 -0.12 -19.99 2.26
N LEU A 43 -0.10 -20.83 3.30
CA LEU A 43 1.13 -21.16 4.03
C LEU A 43 2.19 -21.77 3.10
N PHE A 44 1.80 -22.77 2.30
CA PHE A 44 2.70 -23.46 1.39
C PHE A 44 3.30 -22.50 0.35
N TYR A 45 2.47 -21.66 -0.27
CA TYR A 45 2.94 -20.68 -1.25
C TYR A 45 3.77 -19.57 -0.61
N GLY A 46 3.40 -19.10 0.59
CA GLY A 46 4.19 -18.15 1.36
C GLY A 46 5.58 -18.69 1.66
N VAL A 47 5.68 -19.91 2.19
CA VAL A 47 6.98 -20.56 2.47
C VAL A 47 7.85 -20.64 1.22
N ILE A 48 7.31 -21.12 0.08
CA ILE A 48 8.11 -21.24 -1.16
C ILE A 48 8.54 -19.86 -1.66
N ALA A 49 7.62 -18.90 -1.70
CA ALA A 49 7.92 -17.53 -2.11
C ALA A 49 9.00 -16.89 -1.22
N GLY A 50 8.92 -17.11 0.09
CA GLY A 50 9.90 -16.67 1.07
C GLY A 50 11.25 -17.34 0.94
N VAL A 51 11.29 -18.64 0.62
CA VAL A 51 12.55 -19.37 0.37
C VAL A 51 13.25 -18.80 -0.87
N PHE A 52 12.52 -18.55 -1.96
CA PHE A 52 13.10 -17.86 -3.12
C PHE A 52 13.60 -16.46 -2.76
N GLY A 53 12.79 -15.67 -2.05
CA GLY A 53 13.17 -14.34 -1.58
C GLY A 53 14.42 -14.35 -0.70
N PHE A 54 14.52 -15.31 0.22
CA PHE A 54 15.70 -15.55 1.06
C PHE A 54 16.93 -15.87 0.22
N ILE A 55 16.83 -16.82 -0.72
CA ILE A 55 17.94 -17.21 -1.60
C ILE A 55 18.43 -15.99 -2.39
N TRP A 56 17.54 -15.21 -2.99
CA TRP A 56 17.93 -14.03 -3.77
C TRP A 56 18.51 -12.93 -2.88
N SER A 57 18.01 -12.77 -1.66
CA SER A 57 18.58 -11.84 -0.68
C SER A 57 20.01 -12.24 -0.29
N VAL A 58 20.25 -13.52 0.03
CA VAL A 58 21.59 -14.04 0.37
C VAL A 58 22.56 -13.91 -0.79
N LEU A 59 22.08 -14.07 -2.02
CA LEU A 59 22.90 -13.94 -3.24
C LEU A 59 23.08 -12.50 -3.72
N GLY A 60 22.49 -11.50 -3.05
CA GLY A 60 22.59 -10.09 -3.43
C GLY A 60 21.77 -9.68 -4.66
N PHE A 61 20.82 -10.52 -5.10
CA PHE A 61 19.94 -10.27 -6.25
C PHE A 61 18.55 -9.77 -5.88
N SER A 62 18.26 -9.51 -4.60
CA SER A 62 16.93 -9.02 -4.22
C SER A 62 16.69 -7.63 -4.79
N ALA A 63 15.53 -7.41 -5.42
CA ALA A 63 15.02 -6.09 -5.82
C ALA A 63 15.01 -5.07 -4.68
N LEU A 64 14.91 -5.57 -3.44
CA LEU A 64 15.02 -4.82 -2.20
C LEU A 64 16.45 -4.40 -1.86
N GLY A 65 17.45 -4.58 -2.73
CA GLY A 65 18.87 -4.32 -2.49
C GLY A 65 19.21 -2.96 -1.85
N GLY A 66 18.39 -1.93 -2.06
CA GLY A 66 18.50 -0.62 -1.38
C GLY A 66 17.78 -0.51 -0.03
N LEU A 67 16.73 -1.30 0.21
CA LEU A 67 15.98 -1.39 1.49
C LEU A 67 16.57 -2.46 2.43
N SER A 68 17.18 -3.51 1.87
CA SER A 68 17.85 -4.59 2.62
C SER A 68 19.20 -4.17 3.19
N THR A 69 19.86 -3.18 2.59
CA THR A 69 21.05 -2.53 3.17
C THR A 69 20.68 -1.57 4.30
N MET A 70 19.50 -0.97 4.23
CA MET A 70 18.99 -0.02 5.23
C MET A 70 18.59 -0.70 6.55
N PHE A 71 18.20 -1.97 6.52
CA PHE A 71 17.80 -2.76 7.70
C PHE A 71 18.86 -3.76 8.20
N GLY A 72 20.11 -3.67 7.72
CA GLY A 72 21.20 -4.54 8.15
C GLY A 72 21.02 -6.00 7.74
N GLY A 73 22.09 -6.80 7.80
CA GLY A 73 22.18 -8.17 7.28
C GLY A 73 21.20 -9.23 7.83
N GLY A 74 20.14 -8.86 8.57
CA GLY A 74 19.02 -9.71 8.97
C GLY A 74 17.87 -9.81 7.95
N ALA A 75 17.94 -9.06 6.84
CA ALA A 75 16.87 -8.91 5.84
C ALA A 75 16.36 -10.24 5.23
N GLY A 76 17.21 -11.26 5.08
CA GLY A 76 16.80 -12.52 4.44
C GLY A 76 15.74 -13.30 5.21
N ILE A 77 15.94 -13.50 6.52
CA ILE A 77 15.00 -14.27 7.37
C ILE A 77 13.68 -13.52 7.52
N MET A 78 13.74 -12.18 7.57
CA MET A 78 12.56 -11.33 7.61
C MET A 78 11.73 -11.41 6.32
N VAL A 79 12.36 -11.57 5.16
CA VAL A 79 11.65 -11.84 3.89
C VAL A 79 10.92 -13.17 3.94
N LEU A 80 11.55 -14.22 4.49
CA LEU A 80 10.90 -15.52 4.65
C LEU A 80 9.69 -15.43 5.60
N ILE A 81 9.85 -14.87 6.80
CA ILE A 81 8.76 -14.76 7.77
C ILE A 81 7.66 -13.84 7.25
N GLY A 82 8.03 -12.68 6.69
CA GLY A 82 7.11 -11.71 6.12
C GLY A 82 6.27 -12.28 4.98
N SER A 83 6.85 -13.15 4.14
CA SER A 83 6.10 -13.81 3.06
C SER A 83 5.01 -14.75 3.57
N ILE A 84 5.23 -15.43 4.71
CA ILE A 84 4.25 -16.34 5.30
C ILE A 84 3.10 -15.54 5.92
N ILE A 85 3.43 -14.51 6.69
CA ILE A 85 2.45 -13.60 7.31
C ILE A 85 1.64 -12.89 6.22
N GLY A 86 2.33 -12.33 5.22
CA GLY A 86 1.73 -11.65 4.09
C GLY A 86 0.83 -12.57 3.26
N ALA A 87 1.20 -13.84 3.09
CA ALA A 87 0.34 -14.83 2.43
C ALA A 87 -0.94 -15.13 3.23
N LEU A 88 -0.85 -15.24 4.55
CA LEU A 88 -2.03 -15.45 5.40
C LEU A 88 -2.97 -14.24 5.38
N ILE A 89 -2.44 -13.02 5.57
CA ILE A 89 -3.23 -11.78 5.53
C ILE A 89 -3.82 -11.59 4.12
N GLY A 90 -2.98 -11.78 3.10
CA GLY A 90 -3.34 -11.66 1.69
C GLY A 90 -4.43 -12.66 1.28
N LEU A 91 -4.50 -13.84 1.90
CA LEU A 91 -5.58 -14.80 1.67
C LEU A 91 -6.95 -14.22 2.02
N PHE A 92 -7.08 -13.60 3.20
CA PHE A 92 -8.36 -13.08 3.68
C PHE A 92 -8.75 -11.78 2.99
N ILE A 93 -7.80 -10.84 2.84
CA ILE A 93 -8.01 -9.59 2.10
C ILE A 93 -8.33 -9.91 0.63
N GLY A 94 -7.54 -10.77 0.01
CA GLY A 94 -7.76 -11.23 -1.36
C GLY A 94 -9.11 -11.93 -1.51
N GLY A 95 -9.54 -12.73 -0.53
CA GLY A 95 -10.88 -13.30 -0.49
C GLY A 95 -12.00 -12.26 -0.60
N VAL A 96 -11.87 -11.14 0.10
CA VAL A 96 -12.83 -10.01 0.02
C VAL A 96 -12.76 -9.34 -1.35
N ILE A 97 -11.56 -9.08 -1.86
CA ILE A 97 -11.39 -8.47 -3.19
C ILE A 97 -12.00 -9.35 -4.29
N ILE A 98 -11.72 -10.65 -4.28
CA ILE A 98 -12.28 -11.60 -5.25
C ILE A 98 -13.80 -11.69 -5.09
N LEU A 99 -14.34 -11.64 -3.87
CA LEU A 99 -15.79 -11.57 -3.64
C LEU A 99 -16.41 -10.34 -4.30
N ILE A 100 -15.81 -9.15 -4.15
CA ILE A 100 -16.28 -7.92 -4.79
C ILE A 100 -16.22 -8.05 -6.32
N ILE A 101 -15.10 -8.54 -6.87
CA ILE A 101 -14.94 -8.76 -8.31
C ILE A 101 -15.98 -9.77 -8.82
N SER A 102 -16.19 -10.87 -8.09
CA SER A 102 -17.19 -11.89 -8.41
C SER A 102 -18.59 -11.28 -8.42
N ALA A 103 -18.94 -10.48 -7.42
CA ALA A 103 -20.22 -9.78 -7.33
C ALA A 103 -20.44 -8.85 -8.54
N ILE A 104 -19.44 -8.06 -8.92
CA ILE A 104 -19.48 -7.20 -10.11
C ILE A 104 -19.69 -8.04 -11.37
N CYS A 105 -19.08 -9.21 -11.46
CA CYS A 105 -19.21 -10.11 -12.59
C CYS A 105 -20.49 -10.98 -12.57
N GLY A 106 -21.34 -10.84 -11.54
CA GLY A 106 -22.54 -11.64 -11.34
C GLY A 106 -22.25 -13.12 -11.04
N GLY A 107 -21.13 -13.40 -10.38
CA GLY A 107 -20.73 -14.72 -9.92
C GLY A 107 -21.13 -15.02 -8.47
N ASP A 108 -20.55 -16.09 -7.92
CA ASP A 108 -20.75 -16.57 -6.56
C ASP A 108 -20.15 -15.59 -5.55
N THR A 109 -20.98 -15.15 -4.61
CA THR A 109 -20.63 -14.20 -3.54
C THR A 109 -20.43 -14.89 -2.18
N ASN A 110 -20.39 -16.22 -2.17
CA ASN A 110 -20.00 -16.99 -1.00
C ASN A 110 -18.52 -16.74 -0.67
N TYR A 111 -18.24 -16.25 0.54
CA TYR A 111 -16.88 -15.90 0.95
C TYR A 111 -15.91 -17.09 0.93
N GLU A 112 -16.37 -18.29 1.26
CA GLU A 112 -15.53 -19.49 1.23
C GLU A 112 -15.08 -19.84 -0.20
N ALA A 113 -15.99 -19.78 -1.17
CA ALA A 113 -15.68 -20.01 -2.58
C ALA A 113 -14.65 -18.99 -3.09
N ASN A 114 -14.80 -17.72 -2.72
CA ASN A 114 -13.90 -16.64 -3.10
C ASN A 114 -12.51 -16.79 -2.43
N ILE A 115 -12.43 -17.14 -1.14
CA ILE A 115 -11.17 -17.47 -0.47
C ILE A 115 -10.46 -18.64 -1.13
N ARG A 116 -11.19 -19.69 -1.52
CA ARG A 116 -10.61 -20.87 -2.20
C ARG A 116 -10.00 -20.47 -3.53
N VAL A 117 -10.68 -19.63 -4.30
CA VAL A 117 -10.15 -19.06 -5.55
C VAL A 117 -8.91 -18.21 -5.29
N THR A 118 -8.95 -17.33 -4.28
CA THR A 118 -7.79 -16.53 -3.87
C THR A 118 -6.60 -17.41 -3.56
N ALA A 119 -6.75 -18.43 -2.71
CA ALA A 119 -5.69 -19.36 -2.37
C ALA A 119 -5.08 -20.02 -3.60
N SER A 120 -5.91 -20.45 -4.56
CA SER A 120 -5.41 -21.05 -5.80
C SER A 120 -4.71 -20.06 -6.73
N LEU A 121 -5.12 -18.79 -6.76
CA LEU A 121 -4.44 -17.73 -7.52
C LEU A 121 -3.10 -17.33 -6.89
N MET A 122 -2.92 -17.53 -5.58
CA MET A 122 -1.66 -17.24 -4.88
C MET A 122 -0.47 -18.09 -5.35
N VAL A 123 -0.70 -19.14 -6.16
CA VAL A 123 0.37 -19.88 -6.84
C VAL A 123 1.26 -18.98 -7.71
N ILE A 124 0.76 -17.81 -8.12
CA ILE A 124 1.54 -16.78 -8.81
C ILE A 124 2.66 -16.23 -7.93
N SER A 125 2.50 -16.16 -6.61
CA SER A 125 3.51 -15.60 -5.70
C SER A 125 4.83 -16.38 -5.74
N PRO A 126 4.85 -17.72 -5.57
CA PRO A 126 6.06 -18.53 -5.79
C PRO A 126 6.71 -18.31 -7.15
N VAL A 127 5.92 -18.18 -8.22
CA VAL A 127 6.44 -17.93 -9.57
C VAL A 127 7.11 -16.56 -9.64
N SER A 128 6.45 -15.51 -9.17
CA SER A 128 7.01 -14.16 -9.09
C SER A 128 8.31 -14.13 -8.28
N SER A 129 8.33 -14.75 -7.10
CA SER A 129 9.54 -14.81 -6.28
C SER A 129 10.66 -15.61 -6.94
N ALA A 130 10.36 -16.69 -7.65
CA ALA A 130 11.38 -17.45 -8.37
C ALA A 130 12.09 -16.61 -9.45
N PHE A 131 11.39 -15.71 -10.12
CA PHE A 131 11.97 -14.77 -11.09
C PHE A 131 12.47 -13.46 -10.48
N GLY A 132 12.37 -13.30 -9.15
CA GLY A 132 12.74 -12.07 -8.45
C GLY A 132 14.20 -11.65 -8.62
N PHE A 133 15.11 -12.60 -8.82
CA PHE A 133 16.54 -12.32 -9.05
C PHE A 133 16.80 -11.44 -10.29
N LEU A 134 15.88 -11.43 -11.27
CA LEU A 134 16.02 -10.63 -12.48
C LEU A 134 16.07 -9.13 -12.19
N TYR A 135 15.43 -8.68 -11.11
CA TYR A 135 15.55 -7.30 -10.65
C TYR A 135 16.98 -6.95 -10.22
N GLY A 136 17.71 -7.90 -9.63
CA GLY A 136 19.13 -7.74 -9.31
C GLY A 136 20.05 -7.71 -10.52
N ILE A 137 19.61 -8.25 -11.68
CA ILE A 137 20.37 -8.19 -12.93
C ILE A 137 20.05 -6.90 -13.70
N SER A 138 18.76 -6.59 -13.85
CA SER A 138 18.28 -5.39 -14.53
C SER A 138 16.88 -5.05 -14.04
N PHE A 139 16.73 -3.84 -13.50
CA PHE A 139 15.44 -3.34 -13.03
C PHE A 139 14.35 -3.41 -14.12
N ILE A 140 14.68 -3.03 -15.35
CA ILE A 140 13.73 -3.05 -16.48
C ILE A 140 13.36 -4.50 -16.84
N LEU A 141 14.35 -5.41 -16.90
CA LEU A 141 14.09 -6.81 -17.21
C LEU A 141 13.20 -7.46 -16.14
N GLY A 142 13.55 -7.27 -14.86
CA GLY A 142 12.73 -7.73 -13.73
C GLY A 142 11.31 -7.20 -13.81
N SER A 143 11.17 -5.89 -14.10
CA SER A 143 9.87 -5.25 -14.26
C SER A 143 9.05 -5.86 -15.40
N ILE A 144 9.63 -6.09 -16.58
CA ILE A 144 8.94 -6.70 -17.72
C ILE A 144 8.49 -8.13 -17.38
N ILE A 145 9.35 -8.93 -16.75
CA ILE A 145 8.98 -10.30 -16.38
C ILE A 145 7.87 -10.30 -15.31
N ALA A 146 7.95 -9.42 -14.32
CA ALA A 146 6.89 -9.26 -13.34
C ALA A 146 5.56 -8.83 -13.97
N LEU A 147 5.59 -7.92 -14.96
CA LEU A 147 4.41 -7.53 -15.72
C LEU A 147 3.77 -8.74 -16.40
N LEU A 148 4.57 -9.57 -17.09
CA LEU A 148 4.07 -10.76 -17.78
C LEU A 148 3.45 -11.78 -16.83
N ILE A 149 4.07 -12.02 -15.68
CA ILE A 149 3.56 -12.94 -14.65
C ILE A 149 2.22 -12.43 -14.08
N ASN A 150 2.11 -11.14 -13.81
CA ASN A 150 0.87 -10.56 -13.27
C ASN A 150 -0.25 -10.52 -14.31
N LEU A 151 0.05 -10.22 -15.58
CA LEU A 151 -0.93 -10.35 -16.68
C LEU A 151 -1.41 -11.80 -16.83
N TYR A 152 -0.53 -12.78 -16.63
CA TYR A 152 -0.91 -14.18 -16.57
C TYR A 152 -1.83 -14.49 -15.37
N GLY A 153 -1.55 -13.92 -14.20
CA GLY A 153 -2.43 -14.00 -13.02
C GLY A 153 -3.83 -13.44 -13.28
N ILE A 154 -3.94 -12.31 -14.00
CA ILE A 154 -5.23 -11.72 -14.41
C ILE A 154 -5.97 -12.64 -15.38
N TRP A 155 -5.24 -13.28 -16.30
CA TRP A 155 -5.83 -14.28 -17.19
C TRP A 155 -6.30 -15.55 -16.43
N MET A 156 -5.56 -16.00 -15.41
CA MET A 156 -6.02 -17.07 -14.52
C MET A 156 -7.29 -16.65 -13.75
N LEU A 157 -7.34 -15.42 -13.25
CA LEU A 157 -8.51 -14.86 -12.56
C LEU A 157 -9.75 -14.89 -13.47
N PHE A 158 -9.62 -14.55 -14.75
CA PHE A 158 -10.73 -14.68 -15.71
C PHE A 158 -11.30 -16.11 -15.75
N HIS A 159 -10.44 -17.13 -15.79
CA HIS A 159 -10.90 -18.53 -15.76
C HIS A 159 -11.45 -18.94 -14.40
N ALA A 160 -10.92 -18.39 -13.30
CA ALA A 160 -11.45 -18.62 -11.96
C ALA A 160 -12.87 -18.06 -11.79
N LEU A 161 -13.10 -16.85 -12.29
CA LEU A 161 -14.42 -16.21 -12.28
C LEU A 161 -15.45 -17.06 -13.03
N ASN A 162 -15.13 -17.51 -14.25
CA ASN A 162 -16.06 -18.30 -15.06
C ASN A 162 -16.22 -19.74 -14.59
N GLY A 163 -15.11 -20.36 -14.17
CA GLY A 163 -15.04 -21.78 -13.81
C GLY A 163 -15.57 -22.04 -12.40
N SER A 164 -14.94 -21.45 -11.39
CA SER A 164 -15.27 -21.69 -9.98
C SER A 164 -16.46 -20.86 -9.54
N LEU A 165 -16.43 -19.56 -9.84
CA LEU A 165 -17.40 -18.59 -9.31
C LEU A 165 -18.61 -18.39 -10.23
N LYS A 166 -18.68 -19.12 -11.35
CA LYS A 166 -19.84 -19.11 -12.27
C LYS A 166 -20.26 -17.69 -12.73
N ALA A 167 -19.30 -16.78 -12.81
CA ALA A 167 -19.52 -15.42 -13.28
C ALA A 167 -19.98 -15.39 -14.74
N LYS A 168 -20.59 -14.27 -15.16
CA LYS A 168 -20.99 -14.07 -16.55
C LYS A 168 -19.76 -13.89 -17.45
N PRO A 169 -19.55 -14.71 -18.49
CA PRO A 169 -18.33 -14.65 -19.31
C PRO A 169 -18.07 -13.31 -19.98
N SER A 170 -19.13 -12.62 -20.41
CA SER A 170 -19.02 -11.27 -21.01
C SER A 170 -18.52 -10.25 -19.98
N THR A 171 -19.12 -10.21 -18.80
CA THR A 171 -18.74 -9.28 -17.73
C THR A 171 -17.36 -9.60 -17.17
N ALA A 172 -17.07 -10.88 -16.89
CA ALA A 172 -15.76 -11.31 -16.41
C ALA A 172 -14.64 -10.92 -17.40
N LYS A 173 -14.88 -11.07 -18.72
CA LYS A 173 -13.92 -10.64 -19.74
C LYS A 173 -13.65 -9.15 -19.69
N VAL A 174 -14.70 -8.32 -19.61
CA VAL A 174 -14.56 -6.86 -19.53
C VAL A 174 -13.80 -6.46 -18.27
N VAL A 175 -14.18 -6.99 -17.11
CA VAL A 175 -13.54 -6.68 -15.83
C VAL A 175 -12.06 -7.08 -15.83
N SER A 176 -11.72 -8.28 -16.32
CA SER A 176 -10.32 -8.71 -16.43
C SER A 176 -9.50 -7.83 -17.38
N ILE A 177 -10.08 -7.37 -18.49
CA ILE A 177 -9.41 -6.43 -19.40
C ILE A 177 -9.18 -5.08 -18.72
N VAL A 178 -10.19 -4.54 -18.02
CA VAL A 178 -10.07 -3.26 -17.29
C VAL A 178 -8.96 -3.35 -16.24
N ILE A 179 -8.94 -4.41 -15.42
CA ILE A 179 -7.88 -4.63 -14.42
C ILE A 179 -6.51 -4.71 -15.11
N GLY A 180 -6.41 -5.43 -16.23
CA GLY A 180 -5.16 -5.53 -17.01
C GLY A 180 -4.67 -4.19 -17.54
N VAL A 181 -5.56 -3.36 -18.09
CA VAL A 181 -5.21 -2.03 -18.60
C VAL A 181 -4.77 -1.11 -17.46
N VAL A 182 -5.52 -1.08 -16.36
CA VAL A 182 -5.16 -0.29 -15.16
C VAL A 182 -3.79 -0.71 -14.64
N TYR A 183 -3.53 -2.01 -14.56
CA TYR A 183 -2.23 -2.54 -14.13
C TYR A 183 -1.08 -2.12 -15.07
N ILE A 184 -1.29 -2.13 -16.39
CA ILE A 184 -0.29 -1.65 -17.36
C ILE A 184 -0.02 -0.15 -17.20
N ILE A 185 -1.06 0.66 -16.94
CA ILE A 185 -0.89 2.10 -16.69
C ILE A 185 -0.02 2.32 -15.45
N PHE A 186 -0.35 1.67 -14.32
CA PHE A 186 0.44 1.75 -13.09
C PHE A 186 1.88 1.26 -13.28
N PHE A 187 2.08 0.24 -14.12
CA PHE A 187 3.41 -0.23 -14.49
C PHE A 187 4.25 0.88 -15.15
N PHE A 188 3.70 1.61 -16.12
CA PHE A 188 4.42 2.71 -16.77
C PHE A 188 4.64 3.91 -15.84
N ILE A 189 3.67 4.21 -14.97
CA ILE A 189 3.85 5.23 -13.92
C ILE A 189 5.01 4.84 -13.01
N GLY A 190 5.06 3.60 -12.53
CA GLY A 190 6.14 3.09 -11.68
C GLY A 190 7.52 3.10 -12.34
N LEU A 191 7.59 2.82 -13.64
CA LEU A 191 8.85 2.98 -14.40
C LEU A 191 9.25 4.45 -14.56
N GLY A 192 8.28 5.34 -14.72
CA GLY A 192 8.51 6.79 -14.78
C GLY A 192 9.06 7.34 -13.47
N THR A 193 8.43 7.00 -12.35
CA THR A 193 8.87 7.44 -11.01
C THR A 193 10.24 6.88 -10.66
N ALA A 194 10.53 5.61 -10.95
CA ALA A 194 11.85 5.02 -10.71
C ALA A 194 12.97 5.74 -11.49
N LYS A 195 12.73 6.08 -12.75
CA LYS A 195 13.69 6.85 -13.56
C LYS A 195 13.86 8.29 -13.08
N LEU A 196 12.79 8.91 -12.60
CA LEU A 196 12.84 10.25 -12.02
C LEU A 196 13.66 10.25 -10.73
N ALA A 197 13.45 9.28 -9.84
CA ALA A 197 14.22 9.13 -8.61
C ALA A 197 15.72 8.91 -8.88
N GLU A 198 16.09 8.13 -9.91
CA GLU A 198 17.49 7.96 -10.32
C GLU A 198 18.11 9.26 -10.86
N LYS A 199 17.33 10.04 -11.62
CA LYS A 199 17.80 11.29 -12.22
C LYS A 199 17.90 12.44 -11.21
N TYR A 200 17.08 12.42 -10.17
CA TYR A 200 16.97 13.49 -9.18
C TYR A 200 17.02 12.92 -7.75
N PRO A 201 18.18 12.43 -7.30
CA PRO A 201 18.32 11.86 -5.95
C PRO A 201 18.00 12.89 -4.85
N THR A 202 18.23 14.17 -5.11
CA THR A 202 17.88 15.30 -4.24
C THR A 202 16.37 15.46 -4.03
N MET A 203 15.52 14.93 -4.92
CA MET A 203 14.06 14.92 -4.71
C MET A 203 13.65 13.99 -3.56
N MET A 204 14.44 12.96 -3.25
CA MET A 204 14.19 12.04 -2.13
C MET A 204 14.81 12.55 -0.82
N GLU A 205 15.87 13.36 -0.91
CA GLU A 205 16.54 13.97 0.25
C GLU A 205 15.90 15.29 0.70
N ASN A 206 15.33 16.07 -0.24
CA ASN A 206 14.62 17.31 0.07
C ASN A 206 13.35 17.42 -0.80
N PRO A 207 12.21 16.91 -0.30
CA PRO A 207 10.93 17.00 -0.99
C PRO A 207 10.41 18.43 -1.18
N ASN A 208 11.06 19.44 -0.58
CA ASN A 208 10.73 20.86 -0.76
C ASN A 208 11.65 21.58 -1.76
N SER A 209 12.45 20.86 -2.55
CA SER A 209 13.29 21.51 -3.57
C SER A 209 12.43 22.22 -4.63
N GLU A 210 12.85 23.43 -5.03
CA GLU A 210 12.18 24.22 -6.08
C GLU A 210 11.98 23.41 -7.38
N GLU A 211 12.89 22.48 -7.68
CA GLU A 211 12.80 21.57 -8.82
C GLU A 211 11.60 20.60 -8.73
N MET A 212 11.25 20.12 -7.52
CA MET A 212 10.05 19.30 -7.31
C MET A 212 8.79 20.15 -7.54
N ALA A 213 8.81 21.41 -7.11
CA ALA A 213 7.70 22.32 -7.31
C ALA A 213 7.44 22.59 -8.79
N GLU A 214 8.50 22.86 -9.56
CA GLU A 214 8.38 23.03 -11.00
C GLU A 214 7.92 21.77 -11.72
N MET A 215 8.41 20.60 -11.30
CA MET A 215 7.98 19.32 -11.89
C MET A 215 6.51 19.01 -11.59
N ALA A 216 6.09 19.18 -10.32
CA ALA A 216 4.71 18.96 -9.90
C ALA A 216 3.76 19.92 -10.64
N LYS A 217 4.12 21.22 -10.75
CA LYS A 217 3.39 22.20 -11.58
C LYS A 217 3.31 21.78 -13.05
N SER A 218 4.43 21.35 -13.64
CA SER A 218 4.47 20.89 -15.04
C SER A 218 3.57 19.67 -15.31
N ILE A 219 3.57 18.70 -14.39
CA ILE A 219 2.72 17.50 -14.49
C ILE A 219 1.25 17.87 -14.28
N ALA A 220 0.95 18.67 -13.27
CA ALA A 220 -0.39 19.15 -12.99
C ALA A 220 -0.97 19.96 -14.18
N GLY A 221 -0.20 20.87 -14.76
CA GLY A 221 -0.59 21.61 -15.96
C GLY A 221 -0.85 20.70 -17.17
N LYS A 222 -0.09 19.61 -17.33
CA LYS A 222 -0.29 18.65 -18.43
C LYS A 222 -1.48 17.70 -18.23
N ILE A 223 -1.82 17.37 -17.00
CA ILE A 223 -2.86 16.36 -16.68
C ILE A 223 -4.19 17.00 -16.29
N GLY A 224 -4.16 18.07 -15.49
CA GLY A 224 -5.32 18.72 -14.89
C GLY A 224 -5.50 20.20 -15.26
N GLY A 225 -4.61 20.76 -16.10
CA GLY A 225 -4.70 22.15 -16.54
C GLY A 225 -4.32 23.17 -15.46
N GLU A 226 -4.63 24.44 -15.73
CA GLU A 226 -4.22 25.60 -14.93
C GLU A 226 -4.72 25.55 -13.47
N GLU A 227 -5.89 24.94 -13.24
CA GLU A 227 -6.50 24.80 -11.91
C GLU A 227 -5.73 23.80 -11.02
N ALA A 228 -5.24 22.70 -11.61
CA ALA A 228 -4.39 21.74 -10.91
C ALA A 228 -2.98 22.32 -10.65
N GLU A 229 -2.44 23.09 -11.59
CA GLU A 229 -1.16 23.79 -11.41
C GLU A 229 -1.24 24.81 -10.27
N LYS A 230 -2.34 25.55 -10.17
CA LYS A 230 -2.60 26.49 -9.08
C LYS A 230 -2.73 25.79 -7.74
N ALA A 231 -3.48 24.70 -7.64
CA ALA A 231 -3.62 23.94 -6.40
C ALA A 231 -2.29 23.36 -5.90
N VAL A 232 -1.43 22.89 -6.82
CA VAL A 232 -0.06 22.46 -6.49
C VAL A 232 0.81 23.64 -6.05
N ALA A 233 0.70 24.79 -6.71
CA ALA A 233 1.43 25.99 -6.31
C ALA A 233 1.07 26.43 -4.87
N GLU A 234 -0.23 26.49 -4.56
CA GLU A 234 -0.74 26.87 -3.24
C GLU A 234 -0.32 25.88 -2.14
N ALA A 235 -0.29 24.58 -2.42
CA ALA A 235 0.16 23.57 -1.46
C ALA A 235 1.67 23.64 -1.15
N MET A 236 2.45 24.25 -2.05
CA MET A 236 3.90 24.35 -1.96
C MET A 236 4.38 25.73 -1.52
N ASP A 237 3.49 26.73 -1.49
CA ASP A 237 3.80 28.06 -0.96
C ASP A 237 3.64 28.04 0.57
N GLY A 238 4.61 28.64 1.25
CA GLY A 238 4.60 28.72 2.71
C GLY A 238 3.43 29.55 3.21
N GLN A 239 2.76 29.13 4.28
CA GLN A 239 1.65 29.90 4.84
C GLN A 239 2.16 31.02 5.74
N GLU A 240 2.24 32.25 5.22
CA GLU A 240 2.66 33.41 5.99
C GLU A 240 1.83 33.58 7.27
N GLY A 241 2.51 33.96 8.36
CA GLY A 241 1.90 34.14 9.68
C GLY A 241 1.74 32.84 10.48
N PHE A 242 2.12 31.68 9.92
CA PHE A 242 2.27 30.44 10.65
C PHE A 242 3.73 30.12 10.95
N SER A 243 3.97 29.40 12.05
CA SER A 243 5.26 28.78 12.37
C SER A 243 5.06 27.35 12.87
N LEU A 244 5.94 26.44 12.46
CA LEU A 244 5.91 25.04 12.83
C LEU A 244 7.14 24.70 13.68
N GLU A 245 6.92 24.25 14.92
CA GLU A 245 7.95 23.83 15.85
C GLU A 245 7.90 22.31 16.04
N THR A 246 9.06 21.65 16.00
CA THR A 246 9.21 20.20 16.23
C THR A 246 9.97 19.91 17.52
N SER A 247 9.89 18.67 18.01
CA SER A 247 10.64 18.21 19.19
C SER A 247 12.16 18.34 19.06
N GLY A 248 12.69 18.43 17.83
CA GLY A 248 14.11 18.71 17.57
C GLY A 248 14.54 20.14 17.93
N GLY A 249 13.59 21.03 18.25
CA GLY A 249 13.83 22.45 18.49
C GLY A 249 13.94 23.29 17.21
N ASP A 250 13.65 22.69 16.06
CA ASP A 250 13.59 23.40 14.78
C ASP A 250 12.28 24.18 14.67
N VAL A 251 12.38 25.44 14.23
CA VAL A 251 11.24 26.31 13.95
C VAL A 251 11.24 26.68 12.47
N ILE A 252 10.18 26.30 11.77
CA ILE A 252 9.97 26.58 10.35
C ILE A 252 8.96 27.72 10.24
N GLU A 253 9.44 28.89 9.81
CA GLU A 253 8.61 30.05 9.49
C GLU A 253 7.89 29.85 8.15
N ALA A 254 6.60 30.20 8.09
CA ALA A 254 5.73 30.00 6.94
C ALA A 254 5.77 28.56 6.40
N PRO A 255 5.38 27.55 7.21
CA PRO A 255 5.47 26.16 6.81
C PRO A 255 4.57 25.85 5.61
N THR A 256 5.04 24.99 4.73
CA THR A 256 4.23 24.40 3.65
C THR A 256 3.41 23.23 4.17
N LEU A 257 2.37 22.82 3.42
CA LEU A 257 1.60 21.63 3.75
C LEU A 257 2.47 20.37 3.78
N THR A 258 3.45 20.28 2.88
CA THR A 258 4.39 19.16 2.82
C THR A 258 5.27 19.07 4.06
N GLN A 259 5.83 20.20 4.51
CA GLN A 259 6.65 20.26 5.73
C GLN A 259 5.84 19.84 6.95
N LEU A 260 4.60 20.32 7.06
CA LEU A 260 3.69 19.94 8.12
C LEU A 260 3.41 18.42 8.14
N VAL A 261 3.03 17.85 6.99
CA VAL A 261 2.72 16.42 6.88
C VAL A 261 3.95 15.57 7.20
N GLN A 262 5.15 16.00 6.76
CA GLN A 262 6.39 15.32 7.07
C GLN A 262 6.68 15.34 8.58
N SER A 263 6.63 16.51 9.22
CA SER A 263 6.89 16.64 10.66
C SER A 263 5.91 15.82 11.51
N LEU A 264 4.64 15.72 11.10
CA LEU A 264 3.65 14.86 11.75
C LEU A 264 3.86 13.36 11.44
N GLY A 265 4.45 13.06 10.29
CA GLY A 265 4.81 11.71 9.85
C GLY A 265 5.94 11.10 10.65
N GLU A 266 6.85 11.94 11.13
CA GLU A 266 8.06 11.57 11.89
C GLU A 266 7.77 11.36 13.39
N LEU A 267 6.57 11.67 13.88
CA LEU A 267 6.17 11.44 15.28
C LEU A 267 5.98 9.94 15.56
N ASP A 268 6.97 9.29 16.17
CA ASP A 268 6.98 7.86 16.50
C ASP A 268 7.38 7.53 17.95
N SER A 269 7.77 8.53 18.76
CA SER A 269 8.20 8.33 20.15
C SER A 269 7.50 9.25 21.15
N ASP A 270 7.38 8.80 22.41
CA ASP A 270 6.59 9.48 23.47
C ASP A 270 7.14 10.87 23.87
N GLU A 271 8.34 11.24 23.42
CA GLU A 271 8.96 12.56 23.67
C GLU A 271 8.76 13.54 22.50
N GLU A 272 8.13 13.09 21.42
CA GLU A 272 7.96 13.89 20.22
C GLU A 272 6.65 14.66 20.19
N PHE A 273 6.77 15.91 19.79
CA PHE A 273 5.67 16.84 19.68
C PHE A 273 5.82 17.68 18.42
N CYS A 274 4.70 18.23 17.99
CA CYS A 274 4.64 19.18 16.88
C CYS A 274 3.65 20.29 17.25
N ILE A 275 4.07 21.55 17.11
CA ILE A 275 3.27 22.74 17.39
C ILE A 275 3.19 23.57 16.12
N LEU A 276 1.97 23.86 15.68
CA LEU A 276 1.69 24.78 14.58
C LEU A 276 1.01 26.02 15.15
N SER A 277 1.71 27.15 15.11
CA SER A 277 1.29 28.42 15.70
C SER A 277 0.84 29.41 14.64
N LYS A 278 -0.11 30.28 14.98
CA LYS A 278 -0.56 31.44 14.19
C LYS A 278 -0.73 32.64 15.12
N GLY A 279 0.35 33.41 15.29
CA GLY A 279 0.39 34.46 16.31
C GLY A 279 0.30 33.87 17.72
N GLU A 280 -0.79 34.19 18.45
CA GLU A 280 -1.01 33.72 19.83
C GLU A 280 -1.83 32.41 19.91
N ASP A 281 -2.42 32.00 18.79
CA ASP A 281 -3.21 30.78 18.64
C ASP A 281 -2.29 29.64 18.22
N PHE A 282 -2.54 28.42 18.68
CA PHE A 282 -1.76 27.25 18.28
C PHE A 282 -2.60 25.99 18.25
N ILE A 283 -2.13 25.01 17.47
CA ILE A 283 -2.51 23.61 17.60
C ILE A 283 -1.25 22.78 17.80
N GLN A 284 -1.30 21.83 18.72
CA GLN A 284 -0.17 20.97 19.06
C GLN A 284 -0.61 19.53 19.25
N THR A 285 0.33 18.61 19.05
CA THR A 285 0.12 17.20 19.24
C THR A 285 1.35 16.56 19.87
N ALA A 286 1.13 15.52 20.65
CA ALA A 286 2.16 14.64 21.19
C ALA A 286 1.80 13.19 20.88
N TYR A 287 2.82 12.39 20.58
CA TYR A 287 2.66 10.96 20.33
C TYR A 287 2.49 10.19 21.65
N SER A 288 1.74 9.09 21.57
CA SER A 288 1.75 8.01 22.56
C SER A 288 1.62 6.67 21.83
N GLU A 289 2.04 5.57 22.45
CA GLU A 289 1.87 4.19 21.90
C GLU A 289 0.44 3.85 21.43
N LYS A 290 -0.58 4.57 21.91
CA LYS A 290 -2.00 4.31 21.62
C LYS A 290 -2.63 5.31 20.65
N GLY A 291 -1.90 6.33 20.22
CA GLY A 291 -2.40 7.41 19.36
C GLY A 291 -1.95 8.77 19.85
N PHE A 292 -2.57 9.82 19.32
CA PHE A 292 -2.14 11.20 19.53
C PHE A 292 -3.14 11.96 20.38
N ILE A 293 -2.62 12.77 21.31
CA ILE A 293 -3.41 13.80 21.99
C ILE A 293 -3.20 15.10 21.23
N VAL A 294 -4.30 15.73 20.79
CA VAL A 294 -4.24 17.03 20.11
C VAL A 294 -4.80 18.09 21.06
N GLN A 295 -4.08 19.19 21.21
CA GLN A 295 -4.51 20.35 21.95
C GLN A 295 -4.50 21.58 21.05
N TYR A 296 -5.38 22.53 21.31
CA TYR A 296 -5.31 23.83 20.68
C TYR A 296 -5.61 24.95 21.67
N LYS A 297 -5.14 26.14 21.35
CA LYS A 297 -5.48 27.37 22.07
C LYS A 297 -5.94 28.40 21.06
N ASP A 298 -7.06 29.02 21.37
CA ASP A 298 -7.55 30.19 20.66
C ASP A 298 -8.05 31.26 21.66
N ALA A 299 -8.63 32.35 21.14
CA ALA A 299 -9.20 33.42 21.94
C ALA A 299 -10.29 32.98 22.95
N THR A 300 -10.88 31.79 22.78
CA THR A 300 -11.96 31.27 23.65
C THR A 300 -11.45 30.39 24.79
N GLY A 301 -10.20 29.93 24.71
CA GLY A 301 -9.54 29.12 25.73
C GLY A 301 -8.59 28.07 25.14
N GLN A 302 -8.18 27.14 25.99
CA GLN A 302 -7.38 25.98 25.62
C GLN A 302 -8.23 24.72 25.71
N TYR A 303 -8.06 23.82 24.74
CA TYR A 303 -8.84 22.62 24.59
C TYR A 303 -7.96 21.42 24.25
N GLU A 304 -8.40 20.24 24.62
CA GLU A 304 -7.76 18.95 24.37
C GLU A 304 -8.76 17.98 23.72
N SER A 305 -8.29 17.11 22.83
CA SER A 305 -9.11 16.05 22.26
C SER A 305 -9.58 15.07 23.33
N SER A 306 -10.88 14.79 23.41
CA SER A 306 -11.49 13.87 24.40
C SER A 306 -11.01 12.42 24.26
N GLU A 307 -10.44 12.06 23.11
CA GLU A 307 -9.95 10.73 22.79
C GLU A 307 -8.61 10.79 22.06
N LEU A 308 -7.88 9.66 22.07
CA LEU A 308 -6.66 9.52 21.28
C LEU A 308 -7.01 9.42 19.80
N LEU A 309 -6.39 10.28 19.00
CA LEU A 309 -6.61 10.35 17.57
C LEU A 309 -5.60 9.49 16.81
N GLY A 310 -6.02 8.95 15.67
CA GLY A 310 -5.10 8.30 14.73
C GLY A 310 -4.34 9.33 13.89
N GLN A 311 -3.14 8.97 13.44
CA GLN A 311 -2.27 9.84 12.64
C GLN A 311 -2.98 10.48 11.42
N PRO A 312 -3.83 9.76 10.64
CA PRO A 312 -4.54 10.40 9.52
C PRO A 312 -5.48 11.53 9.96
N THR A 313 -6.12 11.41 11.12
CA THR A 313 -7.02 12.44 11.67
C THR A 313 -6.23 13.65 12.14
N VAL A 314 -5.07 13.44 12.78
CA VAL A 314 -4.15 14.51 13.19
C VAL A 314 -3.65 15.30 11.99
N ILE A 315 -3.17 14.60 10.96
CA ILE A 315 -2.71 15.22 9.70
C ILE A 315 -3.82 16.08 9.09
N MET A 316 -5.05 15.57 9.01
CA MET A 316 -6.19 16.33 8.52
C MET A 316 -6.45 17.59 9.35
N ILE A 317 -6.51 17.47 10.68
CA ILE A 317 -6.78 18.59 11.58
C ILE A 317 -5.74 19.72 11.40
N PHE A 318 -4.46 19.38 11.43
CA PHE A 318 -3.38 20.35 11.26
C PHE A 318 -3.37 20.97 9.86
N SER A 319 -3.61 20.17 8.81
CA SER A 319 -3.66 20.64 7.43
C SER A 319 -4.78 21.67 7.22
N THR A 320 -5.95 21.40 7.79
CA THR A 320 -7.12 22.29 7.71
C THR A 320 -6.89 23.56 8.54
N TYR A 321 -6.24 23.47 9.71
CA TYR A 321 -5.82 24.63 10.50
C TYR A 321 -4.80 25.51 9.76
N LEU A 322 -3.80 24.90 9.13
CA LEU A 322 -2.79 25.60 8.32
C LEU A 322 -3.42 26.40 7.17
N ASN A 323 -4.49 25.85 6.57
CA ASN A 323 -5.25 26.52 5.52
C ASN A 323 -6.22 27.60 6.05
N GLY A 324 -6.27 27.84 7.37
CA GLY A 324 -7.14 28.84 7.99
C GLY A 324 -8.65 28.49 7.95
N ASP A 325 -8.99 27.23 7.73
CA ASP A 325 -10.37 26.74 7.76
C ASP A 325 -10.70 26.21 9.17
N ASP A 326 -11.74 26.71 9.83
CA ASP A 326 -12.12 26.26 11.18
C ASP A 326 -12.86 24.91 11.22
N SER A 327 -13.12 24.28 10.07
CA SER A 327 -13.83 23.00 9.97
C SER A 327 -13.14 21.86 10.73
N TRP A 328 -11.83 21.95 10.99
CA TRP A 328 -11.08 20.98 11.80
C TRP A 328 -11.63 20.82 13.21
N LYS A 329 -12.31 21.84 13.76
CA LYS A 329 -12.94 21.75 15.09
C LYS A 329 -14.06 20.71 15.13
N GLN A 330 -14.60 20.29 13.98
CA GLN A 330 -15.62 19.23 13.88
C GLN A 330 -15.02 17.83 13.76
N SER A 331 -13.71 17.73 13.58
CA SER A 331 -13.00 16.47 13.31
C SER A 331 -12.68 15.65 14.57
N ALA A 332 -12.90 16.22 15.75
CA ALA A 332 -12.72 15.55 17.05
C ALA A 332 -13.70 16.12 18.08
N GLN A 333 -13.86 15.42 19.19
CA GLN A 333 -14.50 15.97 20.39
C GLN A 333 -13.45 16.68 21.24
N TRP A 334 -13.81 17.84 21.80
CA TRP A 334 -12.88 18.71 22.51
C TRP A 334 -13.37 18.98 23.93
N GLU A 335 -12.46 18.85 24.89
CA GLU A 335 -12.67 19.22 26.29
C GLU A 335 -11.90 20.49 26.59
N LYS A 336 -12.54 21.42 27.31
CA LYS A 336 -11.88 22.65 27.73
C LYS A 336 -10.93 22.34 28.88
N MET A 337 -9.66 22.70 28.73
CA MET A 337 -8.66 22.59 29.80
C MET A 337 -8.95 23.67 30.87
N GLN A 338 -8.86 23.29 32.14
CA GLN A 338 -9.16 24.15 33.30
C GLN A 338 -8.08 25.21 33.54
#